data_AF-A0A392NJL0-F1
#
_entry.id   AF-A0A392NJL0-F1
#
_cell.length_a   1.000
_cell.length_b   1.000
_cell.length_c   1.000
_cell.angle_alpha   90.00
_cell.angle_beta   90.00
_cell.angle_gamma   90.00
#
_symmetry.space_group_name_H-M   'P 1'
#
loop_
_entity.id
_entity.type
_entity.pdbx_description
1 polymer ?
#
loop_
_entity_poly.entity_id
_entity_poly.type
_entity_poly.pdbx_seq_one_letter_code
_entity_poly.pdbx_strand_id
1 'polypeptide(L)'
;MNLVGGWFGAMPCCHGAGGLAGQYKFGGRSGGCVAILGAAKLVLGFVLGSSLAHFFQQFPVGILGVLLLFAGIELAMACRDMNNKEDSFVMLLCTAVSLVGSSAALGFLCGIVAFGVLRVRNLTSVKSLSSIWKHEGHEQV
;
A
#
# COMPACT_ATOMS: atom_id res chain seq x y z
N MET A 1 10.94 12.93 3.01
CA MET A 1 11.28 12.90 4.46
C MET A 1 12.42 11.94 4.80
N ASN A 2 12.49 10.75 4.20
CA ASN A 2 13.42 9.69 4.61
C ASN A 2 14.91 10.07 4.51
N LEU A 3 15.33 10.82 3.50
CA LEU A 3 16.73 11.25 3.36
C LEU A 3 17.20 12.12 4.53
N VAL A 4 16.36 13.06 4.98
CA VAL A 4 16.70 13.96 6.10
C VAL A 4 16.45 13.25 7.43
N GLY A 5 15.29 12.61 7.60
CA GLY A 5 14.90 11.96 8.84
C GLY A 5 15.84 10.81 9.26
N GLY A 6 16.43 10.10 8.30
CA GLY A 6 17.38 9.03 8.59
C GLY A 6 18.61 9.48 9.38
N TRP A 7 19.11 10.70 9.15
CA TRP A 7 20.22 11.28 9.93
C TRP A 7 19.88 11.48 11.40
N PHE A 8 18.59 11.63 11.71
CA PHE A 8 18.07 11.84 13.06
C PHE A 8 17.50 10.56 13.70
N GLY A 9 17.77 9.38 13.10
CA GLY A 9 17.26 8.10 13.60
C GLY A 9 15.75 7.90 13.41
N ALA A 10 15.12 8.63 12.47
CA ALA A 10 13.71 8.43 12.17
C ALA A 10 13.48 7.09 11.47
N MET A 11 12.37 6.42 11.81
CA MET A 11 11.89 5.25 11.08
C MET A 11 11.57 5.59 9.62
N PRO A 12 11.73 4.65 8.67
CA PRO A 12 11.38 4.88 7.27
C PRO A 12 9.87 5.12 7.14
N CYS A 13 9.50 6.19 6.46
CA CYS A 13 8.12 6.64 6.35
C CYS A 13 7.67 6.71 4.89
N CYS A 14 6.36 6.54 4.69
CA CYS A 14 5.68 6.74 3.41
C CYS A 14 4.53 7.76 3.59
N HIS A 15 3.54 7.74 2.70
CA HIS A 15 2.44 8.70 2.71
C HIS A 15 1.51 8.58 3.93
N GLY A 16 1.51 7.45 4.64
CA GLY A 16 0.68 7.28 5.85
C GLY A 16 -0.83 7.25 5.56
N ALA A 17 -1.25 6.56 4.50
CA ALA A 17 -2.63 6.56 3.98
C ALA A 17 -3.70 6.26 5.05
N GLY A 18 -3.49 5.30 5.94
CA GLY A 18 -4.47 4.97 6.99
C GLY A 18 -4.74 6.13 7.97
N GLY A 19 -3.70 6.87 8.36
CA GLY A 19 -3.85 8.06 9.21
C GLY A 19 -4.53 9.22 8.47
N LEU A 20 -4.25 9.37 7.17
CA LEU A 20 -4.91 10.34 6.31
C LEU A 20 -6.40 10.03 6.12
N ALA A 21 -6.76 8.75 5.96
CA ALA A 21 -8.16 8.31 5.91
C ALA A 21 -8.90 8.69 7.21
N GLY A 22 -8.26 8.51 8.37
CA GLY A 22 -8.77 8.99 9.65
C GLY A 22 -9.00 10.50 9.67
N GLN A 23 -7.99 11.29 9.30
CA GLN A 23 -8.14 12.75 9.22
C GLN A 23 -9.27 13.17 8.27
N TYR A 24 -9.42 12.47 7.14
CA TYR A 24 -10.48 12.71 6.19
C TYR A 24 -11.87 12.41 6.81
N LYS A 25 -12.02 11.35 7.61
CA LYS A 25 -13.29 11.09 8.31
C LYS A 25 -13.59 12.10 9.42
N PHE A 26 -12.57 12.69 10.03
CA PHE A 26 -12.71 13.79 11.00
C PHE A 26 -12.85 15.18 10.35
N GLY A 27 -13.04 15.26 9.03
CA GLY A 27 -13.30 16.54 8.33
C GLY A 27 -12.06 17.27 7.81
N GLY A 28 -10.86 16.67 7.93
CA GLY A 28 -9.66 17.17 7.28
C GLY A 28 -9.79 17.07 5.75
N ARG A 29 -9.58 18.18 5.05
CA ARG A 29 -9.70 18.27 3.58
C ARG A 29 -8.49 18.88 2.89
N SER A 30 -7.49 19.33 3.64
CA SER A 30 -6.29 19.99 3.10
C SER A 30 -5.01 19.44 3.70
N GLY A 31 -3.88 19.62 2.99
CA GLY A 31 -2.56 19.32 3.51
C GLY A 31 -2.18 20.16 4.73
N GLY A 32 -2.82 21.31 4.94
CA GLY A 32 -2.65 22.14 6.13
C GLY A 32 -3.05 21.42 7.41
N CYS A 33 -4.11 20.61 7.39
CA CYS A 33 -4.51 19.77 8.53
C CYS A 33 -3.38 18.81 8.93
N VAL A 34 -2.72 18.21 7.94
CA VAL A 34 -1.60 17.28 8.16
C VAL A 34 -0.37 18.03 8.70
N ALA A 35 -0.08 19.21 8.17
CA ALA A 35 1.03 20.05 8.64
C ALA A 35 0.83 20.49 10.10
N ILE A 36 -0.37 20.95 10.46
CA ILE A 36 -0.72 21.35 11.83
C ILE A 36 -0.60 20.16 12.79
N LEU A 37 -1.10 18.99 12.40
CA LEU A 37 -0.99 17.78 13.22
C LEU A 37 0.48 17.32 13.39
N GLY A 38 1.30 17.47 12.34
CA GLY A 38 2.74 17.23 12.42
C GLY A 38 3.45 18.21 13.35
N ALA A 39 3.16 19.51 13.22
CA ALA A 39 3.71 20.55 14.08
C ALA A 39 3.30 20.35 15.55
N ALA A 40 2.03 20.03 15.81
CA ALA A 40 1.55 19.73 17.15
C ALA A 40 2.25 18.52 17.78
N LYS A 41 2.46 17.43 17.00
CA LYS A 41 3.25 16.27 17.47
C LYS A 41 4.71 16.64 17.76
N LEU A 42 5.31 17.49 16.93
CA LEU A 42 6.68 17.96 17.11
C LEU A 42 6.80 18.78 18.40
N VAL A 43 5.92 19.76 18.61
CA VAL A 43 5.88 20.57 19.85
C VAL A 43 5.70 19.67 21.06
N LEU A 44 4.77 18.71 21.01
CA LEU A 44 4.53 17.78 22.10
C LEU A 44 5.77 16.92 22.41
N GLY A 45 6.47 16.45 21.38
CA GLY A 45 7.71 15.69 21.52
C GLY A 45 8.85 16.52 22.13
N PHE A 46 8.99 17.79 21.75
CA PHE A 46 10.01 18.68 22.33
C PHE A 46 9.70 19.08 23.78
N VAL A 47 8.42 19.31 24.12
CA VAL A 47 8.02 19.74 25.47
C VAL A 47 8.02 18.57 26.46
N LEU A 48 7.48 17.41 26.07
CA LEU A 48 7.31 16.27 26.98
C LEU A 48 8.42 15.23 26.89
N GLY A 49 9.16 15.15 25.77
CA GLY A 49 10.26 14.23 25.58
C GLY A 49 9.89 12.76 25.87
N SER A 50 10.71 12.11 26.71
CA SER A 50 10.54 10.71 27.11
C SER A 50 9.29 10.44 27.96
N SER A 51 8.76 11.46 28.65
CA SER A 51 7.55 11.31 29.46
C SER A 51 6.32 10.96 28.62
N LEU A 52 6.29 11.42 27.36
CA LEU A 52 5.21 11.09 26.42
C LEU A 52 5.21 9.59 26.06
N ALA A 53 6.39 8.97 25.95
CA ALA A 53 6.50 7.54 25.68
C ALA A 53 5.93 6.69 26.83
N HIS A 54 6.18 7.10 28.08
CA HIS A 54 5.61 6.44 29.26
C HIS A 54 4.08 6.55 29.29
N PHE A 55 3.52 7.69 28.87
CA PHE A 55 2.07 7.86 28.74
C PHE A 55 1.47 6.92 27.68
N PHE A 56 2.09 6.81 26.51
CA PHE A 56 1.60 5.92 25.45
C PHE A 56 1.72 4.43 25.79
N GLN A 57 2.63 4.03 26.69
CA GLN A 57 2.70 2.66 27.18
C GLN A 57 1.49 2.25 28.02
N GLN A 58 0.77 3.20 28.62
CA GLN A 58 -0.47 2.94 29.37
C GLN A 58 -1.71 2.89 28.46
N PHE A 59 -1.56 3.17 27.17
CA PHE A 59 -2.68 3.20 26.25
C PHE A 59 -3.23 1.77 26.01
N PRO A 60 -4.56 1.56 26.11
CA PRO A 60 -5.14 0.23 26.01
C PRO A 60 -4.91 -0.37 24.62
N VAL A 61 -4.22 -1.51 24.59
CA VAL A 61 -3.86 -2.24 23.37
C VAL A 61 -5.07 -2.62 22.52
N GLY A 62 -6.23 -2.87 23.15
CA GLY A 62 -7.48 -3.16 22.47
C GLY A 62 -7.97 -2.02 21.58
N ILE A 63 -7.88 -0.77 22.06
CA ILE A 63 -8.26 0.41 21.26
C ILE A 63 -7.29 0.55 20.09
N LEU A 64 -5.99 0.35 20.34
CA LEU A 64 -4.98 0.42 19.29
C LEU A 64 -5.22 -0.62 18.19
N GLY A 65 -5.60 -1.84 18.56
CA GLY A 65 -5.97 -2.91 17.63
C GLY A 65 -7.19 -2.58 16.78
N VAL A 66 -8.25 -2.01 17.37
CA VAL A 66 -9.45 -1.60 16.63
C VAL A 66 -9.14 -0.47 15.64
N LEU A 67 -8.34 0.52 16.04
CA LEU A 67 -7.92 1.60 15.15
C LEU A 67 -7.07 1.08 13.97
N LEU A 68 -6.15 0.15 14.24
CA LEU A 68 -5.33 -0.50 13.21
C LEU A 68 -6.17 -1.36 12.27
N LEU A 69 -7.14 -2.11 12.80
CA LEU A 69 -8.07 -2.91 11.99
C LEU A 69 -8.87 -2.02 11.04
N PHE A 70 -9.42 -0.92 11.54
CA PHE A 70 -10.17 0.02 10.71
C PHE A 70 -9.31 0.66 9.62
N ALA A 71 -8.11 1.12 9.96
CA ALA A 71 -7.16 1.66 8.98
C ALA A 71 -6.77 0.60 7.93
N GLY A 72 -6.62 -0.65 8.33
CA GLY A 72 -6.35 -1.78 7.44
C GLY A 72 -7.52 -2.07 6.50
N ILE A 73 -8.75 -2.05 6.99
CA ILE A 73 -9.97 -2.24 6.17
C ILE A 73 -10.10 -1.10 5.15
N GLU A 74 -9.91 0.15 5.57
CA GLU A 74 -9.96 1.30 4.66
C GLU A 74 -8.92 1.19 3.54
N LEU A 75 -7.70 0.75 3.85
CA LEU A 75 -6.67 0.53 2.84
C LEU A 75 -6.99 -0.68 1.94
N ALA A 76 -7.56 -1.75 2.51
CA ALA A 76 -7.97 -2.93 1.76
C ALA A 76 -9.14 -2.66 0.79
N MET A 77 -9.95 -1.61 1.00
CA MET A 77 -10.99 -1.24 0.05
C MET A 77 -10.44 -0.85 -1.33
N ALA A 78 -9.18 -0.42 -1.43
CA ALA A 78 -8.51 -0.17 -2.70
C ALA A 78 -8.46 -1.41 -3.62
N CYS A 79 -8.61 -2.62 -3.05
CA CYS A 79 -8.73 -3.86 -3.82
C CYS A 79 -9.96 -3.90 -4.72
N ARG A 80 -11.00 -3.10 -4.45
CA ARG A 80 -12.23 -3.03 -5.28
C ARG A 80 -12.00 -2.35 -6.63
N ASP A 81 -10.96 -1.53 -6.77
CA ASP A 81 -10.67 -0.83 -8.02
C ASP A 81 -10.05 -1.75 -9.09
N MET A 82 -9.85 -3.02 -8.76
CA MET A 82 -9.26 -4.00 -9.65
C MET A 82 -10.27 -4.49 -10.71
N ASN A 83 -10.05 -4.10 -11.95
CA ASN A 83 -10.98 -4.39 -13.05
C ASN A 83 -10.69 -5.71 -13.79
N ASN A 84 -9.46 -6.22 -13.73
CA ASN A 84 -9.06 -7.44 -14.43
C ASN A 84 -8.85 -8.62 -13.48
N LYS A 85 -9.10 -9.83 -13.99
CA LYS A 85 -8.84 -11.10 -13.27
C LYS A 85 -7.36 -11.31 -12.98
N GLU A 86 -6.50 -10.90 -13.91
CA GLU A 86 -5.04 -11.06 -13.79
C GLU A 86 -4.47 -10.17 -12.69
N ASP A 87 -4.87 -8.90 -12.66
CA ASP A 87 -4.42 -7.95 -11.65
C ASP A 87 -4.95 -8.33 -10.24
N SER A 88 -6.19 -8.83 -10.18
CA SER A 88 -6.78 -9.38 -8.94
C SER A 88 -5.99 -10.60 -8.43
N PHE A 89 -5.57 -11.50 -9.33
CA PHE A 89 -4.76 -12.66 -8.98
C PHE A 89 -3.40 -12.25 -8.41
N VAL A 90 -2.71 -11.31 -9.05
CA VAL A 90 -1.40 -10.79 -8.57
C VAL A 90 -1.54 -10.17 -7.18
N MET A 91 -2.58 -9.38 -6.95
CA MET A 91 -2.82 -8.70 -5.68
C MET A 91 -3.17 -9.68 -4.54
N LEU A 92 -3.99 -10.71 -4.82
CA LEU A 92 -4.27 -11.79 -3.86
C LEU A 92 -3.02 -12.61 -3.55
N LEU A 93 -2.21 -12.95 -4.56
CA LEU A 93 -0.95 -13.67 -4.40
C LEU A 93 0.04 -12.87 -3.54
N CYS A 94 0.20 -11.58 -3.83
CA CYS A 94 1.04 -10.67 -3.05
C CYS A 94 0.60 -10.63 -1.58
N THR A 95 -0.70 -10.54 -1.33
CA THR A 95 -1.27 -10.53 0.03
C THR A 95 -1.02 -11.85 0.75
N ALA A 96 -1.29 -12.98 0.10
CA ALA A 96 -1.10 -14.31 0.68
C ALA A 96 0.37 -14.57 1.05
N VAL A 97 1.31 -14.24 0.16
CA VAL A 97 2.75 -14.40 0.41
C VAL A 97 3.23 -13.44 1.49
N SER A 98 2.72 -12.20 1.54
CA SER A 98 3.05 -11.25 2.61
C SER A 98 2.64 -11.77 3.98
N LEU A 99 1.46 -12.40 4.07
CA LEU A 99 0.89 -12.88 5.33
C LEU A 99 1.59 -14.15 5.82
N VAL A 100 1.83 -15.12 4.92
CA VAL A 100 2.51 -16.39 5.24
C VAL A 100 4.01 -16.18 5.47
N GLY A 101 4.65 -15.35 4.65
CA GLY A 101 6.08 -15.05 4.73
C GLY A 101 6.45 -14.00 5.76
N SER A 102 5.47 -13.48 6.51
CA SER A 102 5.63 -12.40 7.51
C SER A 102 6.43 -11.18 7.01
N SER A 103 6.39 -10.92 5.70
CA SER A 103 7.20 -9.88 5.08
C SER A 103 6.56 -9.31 3.82
N ALA A 104 6.29 -8.01 3.85
CA ALA A 104 5.77 -7.28 2.70
C ALA A 104 6.74 -7.31 1.50
N ALA A 105 8.05 -7.42 1.76
CA ALA A 105 9.06 -7.51 0.72
C ALA A 105 8.92 -8.78 -0.13
N LEU A 106 8.65 -9.94 0.50
CA LEU A 106 8.46 -11.20 -0.23
C LEU A 106 7.17 -11.18 -1.06
N GLY A 107 6.09 -10.65 -0.49
CA GLY A 107 4.84 -10.49 -1.23
C GLY A 107 4.99 -9.57 -2.45
N PHE A 108 5.66 -8.43 -2.27
CA PHE A 108 5.96 -7.50 -3.37
C PHE A 108 6.81 -8.14 -4.47
N LEU A 109 7.88 -8.85 -4.10
CA LEU A 109 8.75 -9.55 -5.05
C LEU A 109 7.97 -10.62 -5.82
N CYS A 110 7.19 -11.45 -5.11
CA CYS A 110 6.35 -12.47 -5.74
C CYS A 110 5.31 -11.85 -6.69
N GLY A 111 4.68 -10.74 -6.29
CA GLY A 111 3.73 -10.00 -7.11
C GLY A 111 4.35 -9.47 -8.41
N ILE A 112 5.56 -8.89 -8.35
CA ILE A 112 6.29 -8.43 -9.54
C ILE A 112 6.56 -9.59 -10.50
N VAL A 113 7.05 -10.72 -9.98
CA VAL A 113 7.36 -11.90 -10.81
C VAL A 113 6.10 -12.43 -11.47
N ALA A 114 5.01 -12.59 -10.71
CA ALA A 114 3.73 -13.06 -11.24
C ALA A 114 3.15 -12.13 -12.31
N PHE A 115 3.19 -10.81 -12.06
CA PHE A 115 2.76 -9.81 -13.03
C PHE A 115 3.59 -9.87 -14.32
N GLY A 116 4.91 -9.98 -14.21
CA GLY A 116 5.81 -10.12 -15.35
C GLY A 116 5.50 -11.35 -16.20
N VAL A 117 5.30 -12.52 -15.58
CA VAL A 117 4.95 -13.76 -16.28
C VAL A 117 3.61 -13.65 -17.00
N LEU A 118 2.59 -13.12 -16.34
CA LEU A 118 1.26 -12.91 -16.93
C LEU A 118 1.32 -11.93 -18.11
N ARG A 119 2.11 -10.85 -17.97
CA ARG A 119 2.28 -9.85 -19.03
C ARG A 119 2.97 -10.45 -20.27
N VAL A 120 4.01 -11.26 -20.07
CA VAL A 120 4.71 -11.96 -21.16
C VAL A 120 3.77 -12.95 -21.85
N ARG A 121 3.01 -13.74 -21.09
CA ARG A 121 2.05 -14.70 -21.65
C ARG A 121 0.98 -14.01 -22.51
N ASN A 122 0.42 -12.88 -22.06
CA ASN A 122 -0.55 -12.13 -22.84
C ASN A 122 0.03 -11.54 -24.12
N LEU A 123 1.25 -11.02 -24.07
CA LEU A 123 1.93 -10.52 -25.28
C LEU A 123 2.15 -11.64 -26.30
N THR A 124 2.58 -12.82 -25.86
CA THR A 124 2.79 -13.97 -26.73
C THR A 124 1.46 -14.50 -27.29
N SER A 125 0.41 -14.57 -26.48
CA SER A 125 -0.92 -14.99 -26.91
C SER A 125 -1.49 -14.06 -28.00
N VAL A 126 -1.44 -12.74 -27.78
CA VAL A 126 -1.90 -11.74 -28.76
C VAL A 126 -1.09 -11.80 -30.05
N LYS A 127 0.24 -11.95 -29.96
CA LYS A 127 1.11 -12.05 -31.14
C LYS A 127 0.88 -13.34 -31.93
N SER A 128 0.64 -14.45 -31.24
CA SER A 128 0.29 -15.73 -31.86
C SER A 128 -1.04 -15.64 -32.62
N LEU A 129 -2.06 -15.05 -32.00
CA LEU A 129 -3.40 -14.89 -32.59
C LEU A 129 -3.40 -13.93 -33.78
N SER A 130 -2.60 -12.86 -33.71
CA SER A 130 -2.34 -11.94 -34.83
C SER A 130 -1.66 -12.64 -36.01
N SER A 131 -0.72 -13.56 -35.76
CA SER A 131 -0.02 -14.27 -36.84
C SER A 131 -0.92 -15.27 -37.58
N ILE A 132 -1.85 -15.90 -36.86
CA ILE A 132 -2.84 -16.83 -37.41
C ILE A 132 -3.85 -16.07 -38.28
N TRP A 133 -4.38 -14.96 -37.78
CA TRP A 133 -5.36 -14.15 -38.52
C TRP A 133 -4.77 -13.52 -39.78
N LYS A 134 -3.46 -13.18 -39.75
CA LYS A 134 -2.75 -12.66 -40.93
C LYS A 134 -2.54 -13.74 -42.01
N HIS A 135 -2.57 -15.02 -41.65
CA HIS A 135 -2.47 -16.13 -42.59
C HIS A 135 -3.82 -16.44 -43.26
N GLU A 136 -4.93 -16.36 -42.53
CA GLU A 136 -6.28 -16.60 -43.11
C GLU A 136 -6.77 -15.47 -44.04
N GLY A 137 -6.29 -14.23 -43.87
CA GLY A 137 -6.66 -13.10 -44.74
C GLY A 137 -6.03 -13.13 -46.15
N HIS A 138 -5.11 -14.04 -46.42
CA HIS A 138 -4.45 -14.19 -47.72
C HIS A 138 -4.96 -15.39 -48.55
N GLU A 139 -5.93 -16.16 -48.04
CA GLU A 139 -6.48 -17.35 -48.70
C GLU A 139 -7.93 -17.14 -49.19
N GLN A 140 -8.28 -15.91 -49.59
CA GLN A 140 -9.60 -15.54 -50.13
C GLN A 140 -9.50 -14.64 -51.40
N VAL A 141 -8.45 -14.80 -52.21
CA VAL A 141 -8.37 -14.24 -53.59
C VAL A 141 -8.06 -15.35 -54.58
#